data_AF-A0A1G0Z451-F1
#
_entry.id   AF-A0A1G0Z451-F1
#
_cell.length_a   1.000
_cell.length_b   1.000
_cell.length_c   1.000
_cell.angle_alpha   90.00
_cell.angle_beta   90.00
_cell.angle_gamma   90.00
#
_symmetry.space_group_name_H-M   'P 1'
#
loop_
_entity.id
_entity.type
_entity.pdbx_description
1 polymer ?
#
loop_
_entity_poly.entity_id
_entity_poly.type
_entity_poly.pdbx_seq_one_letter_code
_entity_poly.pdbx_strand_id
1 'polypeptide(L)'
;MDAHESEIIFWDKHLDLYHNPKGNYFKEGFNPRGGYIADFTIIKKDERYHLFHIERKHGGNCAWPGHEIYFGHSSTSDFVTWETHMPVLFIQPGTWEGSHVFAPYVMQYGKMYVMFYTGLNEDHSQSIGMAFSKDLFYWERYYGNPIFQLANCEWACWARNVVSSCRDPHVFTENGKMHLYYTAVKKTGETCIALATSEDLYNWKDEGAVFYLKLDYGMKVVPGPRHIESSCVHRMGEQYYLFYGHNAGVRYNRSNDQKCFGNAEGEMIWSGFTGFEVIERQDPVWLVSAFEMSEQKLFVGIIDWSDSKPVVSLPEDSSEISRFLR
;
A
#
# COMPACT_ATOMS: atom_id res chain seq x y z
N MET A 1 -29.45 -36.58 10.25
CA MET A 1 -28.91 -35.28 9.86
C MET A 1 -30.05 -34.46 9.31
N ASP A 2 -30.48 -33.46 10.07
CA ASP A 2 -31.51 -32.54 9.60
C ASP A 2 -30.89 -31.44 8.71
N ALA A 3 -31.75 -30.60 8.13
CA ALA A 3 -31.30 -29.52 7.24
C ALA A 3 -30.36 -28.52 7.94
N HIS A 4 -30.54 -28.28 9.24
CA HIS A 4 -29.73 -27.34 10.00
C HIS A 4 -28.34 -27.92 10.31
N GLU A 5 -28.24 -29.18 10.71
CA GLU A 5 -26.96 -29.88 10.86
C GLU A 5 -26.20 -29.99 9.53
N SER A 6 -26.90 -30.27 8.43
CA SER A 6 -26.30 -30.30 7.09
C SER A 6 -25.76 -28.92 6.68
N GLU A 7 -26.49 -27.86 7.00
CA GLU A 7 -26.11 -26.48 6.68
C GLU A 7 -24.92 -26.02 7.54
N ILE A 8 -24.88 -26.33 8.84
CA ILE A 8 -23.72 -26.08 9.69
C ILE A 8 -22.48 -26.80 9.15
N ILE A 9 -22.58 -28.10 8.82
CA ILE A 9 -21.45 -28.86 8.27
C ILE A 9 -21.01 -28.28 6.91
N PHE A 10 -21.96 -27.81 6.10
CA PHE A 10 -21.65 -27.11 4.86
C PHE A 10 -20.90 -25.81 5.14
N TRP A 11 -21.40 -24.96 6.03
CA TRP A 11 -20.76 -23.70 6.39
C TRP A 11 -19.39 -23.90 7.03
N ASP A 12 -19.22 -24.81 7.98
CA ASP A 12 -17.93 -25.10 8.61
C ASP A 12 -16.88 -25.51 7.57
N LYS A 13 -17.25 -26.35 6.60
CA LYS A 13 -16.36 -26.72 5.48
C LYS A 13 -16.04 -25.53 4.57
N HIS A 14 -16.99 -24.63 4.35
CA HIS A 14 -16.78 -23.43 3.51
C HIS A 14 -16.01 -22.35 4.26
N LEU A 15 -16.14 -22.29 5.59
CA LEU A 15 -15.43 -21.39 6.48
C LEU A 15 -13.94 -21.75 6.50
N ASP A 16 -13.61 -23.03 6.64
CA ASP A 16 -12.22 -23.52 6.53
C ASP A 16 -11.61 -23.17 5.18
N LEU A 17 -12.38 -23.30 4.10
CA LEU A 17 -11.95 -22.95 2.76
C LEU A 17 -11.73 -21.43 2.61
N TYR A 18 -12.57 -20.61 3.23
CA TYR A 18 -12.46 -19.15 3.26
C TYR A 18 -11.25 -18.67 4.06
N HIS A 19 -11.05 -19.25 5.25
CA HIS A 19 -9.92 -18.96 6.11
C HIS A 19 -8.62 -19.51 5.53
N ASN A 20 -8.62 -20.67 4.87
CA ASN A 20 -7.41 -21.31 4.35
C ASN A 20 -7.51 -21.55 2.84
N PRO A 21 -7.48 -20.49 2.01
CA PRO A 21 -7.50 -20.66 0.56
C PRO A 21 -6.23 -21.43 0.12
N LYS A 22 -6.43 -22.41 -0.78
CA LYS A 22 -5.36 -23.22 -1.36
C LYS A 22 -5.16 -22.85 -2.82
N GLY A 23 -3.91 -22.68 -3.24
CA GLY A 23 -3.54 -22.37 -4.62
C GLY A 23 -2.02 -22.30 -4.79
N ASN A 24 -1.55 -22.25 -6.04
CA ASN A 24 -0.17 -21.87 -6.32
C ASN A 24 -0.13 -20.35 -6.55
N TYR A 25 -0.01 -19.60 -5.47
CA TYR A 25 -0.10 -18.14 -5.53
C TYR A 25 1.10 -17.46 -6.17
N PHE A 26 2.21 -18.17 -6.41
CA PHE A 26 3.30 -17.67 -7.24
C PHE A 26 2.92 -17.59 -8.72
N LYS A 27 2.09 -18.53 -9.20
CA LYS A 27 1.61 -18.55 -10.59
C LYS A 27 0.27 -17.83 -10.76
N GLU A 28 -0.62 -17.98 -9.80
CA GLU A 28 -2.01 -17.55 -9.92
C GLU A 28 -2.28 -16.17 -9.30
N GLY A 29 -1.38 -15.70 -8.44
CA GLY A 29 -1.56 -14.51 -7.60
C GLY A 29 -2.52 -14.77 -6.43
N PHE A 30 -2.23 -14.21 -5.27
CA PHE A 30 -3.09 -14.28 -4.10
C PHE A 30 -4.25 -13.27 -4.17
N ASN A 31 -5.43 -13.69 -3.71
CA ASN A 31 -6.60 -12.84 -3.55
C ASN A 31 -7.50 -13.46 -2.46
N PRO A 32 -7.98 -12.69 -1.45
CA PRO A 32 -8.98 -13.19 -0.53
C PRO A 32 -10.26 -13.63 -1.27
N ARG A 33 -10.95 -14.62 -0.71
CA ARG A 33 -12.16 -15.14 -1.34
C ARG A 33 -13.26 -14.07 -1.36
N GLY A 34 -13.72 -13.70 -2.56
CA GLY A 34 -14.87 -12.82 -2.75
C GLY A 34 -14.54 -11.39 -3.20
N GLY A 35 -13.26 -11.01 -3.28
CA GLY A 35 -12.85 -9.67 -3.68
C GLY A 35 -11.67 -9.65 -4.64
N TYR A 36 -11.04 -8.48 -4.71
CA TYR A 36 -9.78 -8.15 -5.36
C TYR A 36 -8.92 -7.39 -4.37
N ILE A 37 -7.59 -7.49 -4.54
CA ILE A 37 -6.60 -6.74 -3.77
C ILE A 37 -6.23 -5.48 -4.55
N ALA A 38 -6.23 -4.35 -3.87
CA ALA A 38 -5.55 -3.15 -4.35
C ALA A 38 -4.41 -2.79 -3.41
N ASP A 39 -4.05 -1.52 -3.29
CA ASP A 39 -2.94 -1.06 -2.44
C ASP A 39 -2.93 -1.76 -1.08
N PHE A 40 -1.74 -2.20 -0.71
CA PHE A 40 -1.53 -3.13 0.39
C PHE A 40 -0.18 -2.85 1.04
N THR A 41 0.03 -3.49 2.19
CA THR A 41 1.31 -3.57 2.87
C THR A 41 1.50 -4.96 3.42
N ILE A 42 2.76 -5.41 3.43
CA ILE A 42 3.17 -6.68 4.02
C ILE A 42 4.15 -6.36 5.14
N ILE A 43 3.86 -6.84 6.35
CA ILE A 43 4.75 -6.71 7.49
C ILE A 43 5.05 -8.09 8.09
N LYS A 44 6.33 -8.34 8.38
CA LYS A 44 6.75 -9.53 9.12
C LYS A 44 6.58 -9.31 10.62
N LYS A 45 5.91 -10.26 11.28
CA LYS A 45 5.82 -10.37 12.74
C LYS A 45 6.02 -11.83 13.10
N ASP A 46 7.02 -12.08 13.96
CA ASP A 46 7.48 -13.43 14.26
C ASP A 46 7.84 -14.16 12.94
N GLU A 47 7.39 -15.41 12.76
CA GLU A 47 7.63 -16.23 11.56
C GLU A 47 6.52 -16.09 10.49
N ARG A 48 5.78 -14.97 10.51
CA ARG A 48 4.64 -14.76 9.60
C ARG A 48 4.68 -13.37 8.96
N TYR A 49 4.29 -13.35 7.69
CA TYR A 49 3.99 -12.15 6.92
C TYR A 49 2.50 -11.87 7.05
N HIS A 50 2.15 -10.67 7.51
CA HIS A 50 0.79 -10.17 7.57
C HIS A 50 0.55 -9.18 6.44
N LEU A 51 -0.46 -9.46 5.63
CA LEU A 51 -0.95 -8.62 4.55
C LEU A 51 -2.14 -7.80 5.05
N PHE A 52 -2.06 -6.49 4.92
CA PHE A 52 -3.20 -5.59 5.01
C PHE A 52 -3.45 -4.97 3.65
N HIS A 53 -4.68 -4.98 3.18
CA HIS A 53 -4.97 -4.51 1.84
C HIS A 53 -6.34 -3.83 1.75
N ILE A 54 -6.48 -2.96 0.76
CA ILE A 54 -7.79 -2.56 0.28
C ILE A 54 -8.50 -3.81 -0.27
N GLU A 55 -9.74 -4.03 0.16
CA GLU A 55 -10.60 -5.06 -0.40
C GLU A 55 -11.67 -4.45 -1.29
N ARG A 56 -11.66 -4.83 -2.57
CA ARG A 56 -12.71 -4.49 -3.53
C ARG A 56 -13.57 -5.70 -3.78
N LYS A 57 -14.89 -5.59 -3.63
CA LYS A 57 -15.80 -6.67 -4.09
C LYS A 57 -15.83 -6.73 -5.61
N HIS A 58 -16.06 -7.92 -6.15
CA HIS A 58 -16.13 -8.17 -7.59
C HIS A 58 -17.06 -7.19 -8.30
N GLY A 59 -16.57 -6.63 -9.41
CA GLY A 59 -17.32 -5.71 -10.26
C GLY A 59 -17.42 -4.27 -9.75
N GLY A 60 -16.97 -3.94 -8.53
CA GLY A 60 -17.03 -2.57 -8.02
C GLY A 60 -15.71 -1.84 -7.94
N ASN A 61 -15.81 -0.55 -7.62
CA ASN A 61 -14.71 0.41 -7.60
C ASN A 61 -14.91 1.48 -6.52
N CYS A 62 -13.91 2.33 -6.34
CA CYS A 62 -13.87 3.42 -5.36
C CYS A 62 -14.97 4.50 -5.50
N ALA A 63 -15.75 4.48 -6.58
CA ALA A 63 -16.88 5.39 -6.75
C ALA A 63 -18.20 4.81 -6.24
N TRP A 64 -18.24 3.54 -5.83
CA TRP A 64 -19.48 2.85 -5.46
C TRP A 64 -19.58 2.62 -3.94
N PRO A 65 -20.72 2.95 -3.32
CA PRO A 65 -20.93 2.74 -1.89
C PRO A 65 -20.70 1.28 -1.47
N GLY A 66 -20.02 1.07 -0.33
CA GLY A 66 -19.83 -0.26 0.28
C GLY A 66 -18.61 -1.05 -0.23
N HIS A 67 -17.71 -0.39 -0.96
CA HIS A 67 -16.39 -0.89 -1.36
C HIS A 67 -15.29 -0.16 -0.58
N GLU A 68 -14.17 -0.82 -0.28
CA GLU A 68 -12.98 -0.19 0.34
C GLU A 68 -13.27 0.52 1.68
N ILE A 69 -14.18 -0.06 2.47
CA ILE A 69 -14.67 0.50 3.74
C ILE A 69 -13.99 -0.12 4.98
N TYR A 70 -13.00 -0.99 4.78
CA TYR A 70 -12.15 -1.63 5.78
C TYR A 70 -10.88 -2.12 5.09
N PHE A 71 -9.89 -2.53 5.88
CA PHE A 71 -8.73 -3.27 5.38
C PHE A 71 -8.93 -4.77 5.60
N GLY A 72 -8.76 -5.55 4.52
CA GLY A 72 -8.66 -6.99 4.63
C GLY A 72 -7.36 -7.36 5.33
N HIS A 73 -7.36 -8.49 6.05
CA HIS A 73 -6.20 -9.00 6.77
C HIS A 73 -5.99 -10.46 6.43
N SER A 74 -4.79 -10.80 5.99
CA SER A 74 -4.39 -12.19 5.76
C SER A 74 -2.96 -12.41 6.24
N SER A 75 -2.56 -13.65 6.45
CA SER A 75 -1.18 -13.96 6.81
C SER A 75 -0.68 -15.24 6.19
N THR A 76 0.64 -15.34 6.03
CA THR A 76 1.32 -16.51 5.47
C THR A 76 2.70 -16.66 6.10
N SER A 77 3.25 -17.87 6.11
CA SER A 77 4.65 -18.13 6.45
C SER A 77 5.52 -18.44 5.24
N ASP A 78 4.91 -18.69 4.07
CA ASP A 78 5.60 -19.25 2.91
C ASP A 78 5.11 -18.72 1.55
N PHE A 79 4.13 -17.80 1.55
CA PHE A 79 3.43 -17.27 0.37
C PHE A 79 2.66 -18.31 -0.46
N VAL A 80 2.57 -19.56 0.02
CA VAL A 80 1.81 -20.66 -0.60
C VAL A 80 0.53 -20.93 0.19
N THR A 81 0.63 -20.92 1.51
CA THR A 81 -0.47 -21.16 2.43
C THR A 81 -0.86 -19.86 3.08
N TRP A 82 -2.12 -19.46 2.89
CA TRP A 82 -2.65 -18.21 3.42
C TRP A 82 -3.75 -18.49 4.42
N GLU A 83 -3.81 -17.62 5.44
CA GLU A 83 -4.85 -17.57 6.43
C GLU A 83 -5.55 -16.21 6.35
N THR A 84 -6.84 -16.19 6.02
CA THR A 84 -7.68 -14.99 5.99
C THR A 84 -8.24 -14.72 7.39
N HIS A 85 -8.02 -13.51 7.89
CA HIS A 85 -8.47 -13.05 9.21
C HIS A 85 -9.70 -12.16 9.11
N MET A 86 -10.23 -11.75 10.26
CA MET A 86 -11.25 -10.70 10.29
C MET A 86 -10.69 -9.38 9.74
N PRO A 87 -11.49 -8.62 8.96
CA PRO A 87 -11.08 -7.30 8.49
C PRO A 87 -10.84 -6.34 9.65
N VAL A 88 -9.95 -5.39 9.43
CA VAL A 88 -9.55 -4.40 10.42
C VAL A 88 -9.91 -2.99 9.95
N LEU A 89 -10.02 -2.08 10.92
CA LEU A 89 -10.11 -0.64 10.69
C LEU A 89 -11.23 -0.19 9.72
N PHE A 90 -12.48 -0.57 10.01
CA PHE A 90 -13.65 -0.07 9.29
C PHE A 90 -13.75 1.46 9.33
N ILE A 91 -14.26 2.08 8.26
CA ILE A 91 -14.57 3.52 8.17
C ILE A 91 -15.37 4.03 9.38
N GLN A 92 -15.31 5.35 9.61
CA GLN A 92 -16.15 6.03 10.59
C GLN A 92 -17.08 7.03 9.89
N PRO A 93 -18.35 6.65 9.58
CA PRO A 93 -19.28 7.54 8.89
C PRO A 93 -19.39 8.92 9.54
N GLY A 94 -19.51 9.97 8.73
CA GLY A 94 -19.56 11.36 9.20
C GLY A 94 -18.22 11.96 9.64
N THR A 95 -17.09 11.25 9.44
CA THR A 95 -15.74 11.75 9.74
C THR A 95 -14.94 12.04 8.45
N TRP A 96 -13.67 12.41 8.62
CA TRP A 96 -12.72 12.63 7.52
C TRP A 96 -12.36 11.34 6.76
N GLU A 97 -12.65 10.18 7.33
CA GLU A 97 -12.48 8.83 6.77
C GLU A 97 -13.82 8.09 6.66
N GLY A 98 -14.91 8.87 6.50
CA GLY A 98 -16.27 8.34 6.55
C GLY A 98 -16.78 7.67 5.28
N SER A 99 -16.07 7.79 4.15
CA SER A 99 -16.49 7.15 2.90
C SER A 99 -15.64 5.92 2.57
N HIS A 100 -14.31 6.04 2.62
CA HIS A 100 -13.38 4.96 2.25
C HIS A 100 -12.07 5.02 3.06
N VAL A 101 -11.37 3.89 3.13
CA VAL A 101 -10.00 3.77 3.63
C VAL A 101 -9.10 3.10 2.60
N PHE A 102 -7.99 3.73 2.22
CA PHE A 102 -7.06 3.26 1.18
C PHE A 102 -5.62 3.09 1.69
N ALA A 103 -4.88 2.26 0.97
CA ALA A 103 -3.42 2.14 0.97
C ALA A 103 -2.83 2.11 2.38
N PRO A 104 -3.08 1.03 3.14
CA PRO A 104 -2.48 0.87 4.45
C PRO A 104 -0.97 0.67 4.28
N TYR A 105 -0.18 1.27 5.16
CA TYR A 105 1.25 1.01 5.33
C TYR A 105 1.55 0.74 6.79
N VAL A 106 2.08 -0.44 7.10
CA VAL A 106 2.33 -0.85 8.49
C VAL A 106 3.82 -0.95 8.74
N MET A 107 4.28 -0.34 9.83
CA MET A 107 5.65 -0.47 10.31
C MET A 107 5.68 -0.81 11.80
N GLN A 108 6.76 -1.45 12.24
CA GLN A 108 7.05 -1.62 13.65
C GLN A 108 7.56 -0.30 14.26
N TYR A 109 7.01 0.07 15.41
CA TYR A 109 7.43 1.24 16.19
C TYR A 109 7.62 0.84 17.66
N GLY A 110 8.86 0.60 18.05
CA GLY A 110 9.19 0.06 19.37
C GLY A 110 8.54 -1.31 19.59
N LYS A 111 7.68 -1.42 20.61
CA LYS A 111 6.94 -2.65 20.95
C LYS A 111 5.54 -2.73 20.33
N MET A 112 5.20 -1.77 19.47
CA MET A 112 3.89 -1.64 18.84
C MET A 112 4.06 -1.59 17.32
N TYR A 113 2.93 -1.57 16.62
CA TYR A 113 2.83 -1.37 15.20
C TYR A 113 2.03 -0.10 14.95
N VAL A 114 2.41 0.63 13.89
CA VAL A 114 1.69 1.81 13.40
C VAL A 114 1.26 1.52 11.98
N MET A 115 -0.02 1.69 11.71
CA MET A 115 -0.59 1.73 10.37
C MET A 115 -0.79 3.18 9.99
N PHE A 116 -0.10 3.63 8.95
CA PHE A 116 -0.47 4.83 8.21
C PHE A 116 -1.48 4.44 7.15
N TYR A 117 -2.52 5.25 6.95
CA TYR A 117 -3.54 4.92 5.96
C TYR A 117 -4.18 6.19 5.41
N THR A 118 -4.79 6.07 4.25
CA THR A 118 -5.57 7.13 3.63
C THR A 118 -7.03 7.02 4.05
N GLY A 119 -7.63 8.09 4.53
CA GLY A 119 -9.07 8.21 4.73
C GLY A 119 -9.69 9.18 3.73
N LEU A 120 -10.90 8.85 3.26
CA LEU A 120 -11.69 9.71 2.38
C LEU A 120 -12.95 10.17 3.11
N ASN A 121 -13.26 11.45 3.00
CA ASN A 121 -14.55 12.00 3.44
C ASN A 121 -15.64 11.79 2.36
N GLU A 122 -16.86 12.26 2.61
CA GLU A 122 -17.99 12.14 1.68
C GLU A 122 -17.76 12.89 0.35
N ASP A 123 -16.92 13.93 0.34
CA ASP A 123 -16.51 14.68 -0.85
C ASP A 123 -15.28 14.05 -1.56
N HIS A 124 -14.84 12.86 -1.12
CA HIS A 124 -13.64 12.16 -1.59
C HIS A 124 -12.35 12.97 -1.47
N SER A 125 -12.28 13.91 -0.52
CA SER A 125 -11.02 14.53 -0.12
C SER A 125 -10.22 13.55 0.71
N GLN A 126 -9.01 13.25 0.26
CA GLN A 126 -8.12 12.27 0.88
C GLN A 126 -7.29 12.92 1.98
N SER A 127 -7.01 12.22 3.07
CA SER A 127 -6.04 12.63 4.10
C SER A 127 -5.36 11.41 4.68
N ILE A 128 -4.22 11.59 5.34
CA ILE A 128 -3.51 10.49 5.99
C ILE A 128 -3.79 10.49 7.49
N GLY A 129 -4.10 9.32 8.03
CA GLY A 129 -4.22 9.07 9.46
C GLY A 129 -3.29 7.96 9.93
N MET A 130 -3.28 7.72 11.24
CA MET A 130 -2.58 6.62 11.88
C MET A 130 -3.49 5.80 12.78
N ALA A 131 -3.18 4.51 12.90
CA ALA A 131 -3.72 3.63 13.93
C ALA A 131 -2.60 2.80 14.56
N PHE A 132 -2.77 2.41 15.82
CA PHE A 132 -1.80 1.66 16.60
C PHE A 132 -2.31 0.25 16.88
N SER A 133 -1.40 -0.72 16.87
CA SER A 133 -1.69 -2.09 17.30
C SER A 133 -0.54 -2.66 18.12
N LYS A 134 -0.86 -3.61 19.01
CA LYS A 134 0.15 -4.42 19.72
C LYS A 134 0.34 -5.79 19.11
N ASP A 135 -0.62 -6.26 18.32
CA ASP A 135 -0.71 -7.65 17.88
C ASP A 135 -1.03 -7.84 16.39
N LEU A 136 -1.27 -6.75 15.65
CA LEU A 136 -1.71 -6.71 14.25
C LEU A 136 -3.18 -7.08 14.00
N PHE A 137 -3.94 -7.44 15.03
CA PHE A 137 -5.35 -7.83 14.91
C PHE A 137 -6.29 -6.72 15.40
N TYR A 138 -5.92 -6.03 16.49
CA TYR A 138 -6.70 -4.94 17.05
C TYR A 138 -6.00 -3.60 16.80
N TRP A 139 -6.74 -2.64 16.25
CA TRP A 139 -6.22 -1.34 15.84
C TRP A 139 -6.99 -0.21 16.52
N GLU A 140 -6.26 0.67 17.20
CA GLU A 140 -6.79 1.88 17.84
C GLU A 140 -6.35 3.10 17.03
N ARG A 141 -7.32 3.90 16.54
CA ARG A 141 -7.03 5.13 15.80
C ARG A 141 -6.33 6.15 16.68
N TYR A 142 -5.38 6.87 16.11
CA TYR A 142 -4.83 8.05 16.75
C TYR A 142 -5.91 9.12 16.87
N TYR A 143 -6.19 9.59 18.09
CA TYR A 143 -7.22 10.60 18.35
C TYR A 143 -6.96 11.94 17.63
N GLY A 144 -5.71 12.23 17.29
CA GLY A 144 -5.30 13.44 16.58
C GLY A 144 -5.37 13.34 15.05
N ASN A 145 -5.93 12.26 14.49
CA ASN A 145 -6.10 12.14 13.04
C ASN A 145 -7.01 13.23 12.45
N PRO A 146 -6.77 13.66 11.19
CA PRO A 146 -5.64 13.32 10.32
C PRO A 146 -4.29 13.88 10.83
N ILE A 147 -3.17 13.24 10.49
CA ILE A 147 -1.86 13.53 11.10
C ILE A 147 -1.19 14.83 10.64
N PHE A 148 -1.65 15.42 9.53
CA PHE A 148 -1.29 16.78 9.12
C PHE A 148 -2.37 17.36 8.20
N GLN A 149 -2.34 18.68 8.02
CA GLN A 149 -3.33 19.42 7.22
C GLN A 149 -2.69 19.92 5.92
N LEU A 150 -2.85 19.17 4.83
CA LEU A 150 -2.32 19.54 3.52
C LEU A 150 -2.93 20.86 2.99
N ALA A 151 -4.14 21.22 3.44
CA ALA A 151 -4.80 22.50 3.13
C ALA A 151 -3.96 23.74 3.45
N ASN A 152 -3.09 23.64 4.47
CA ASN A 152 -2.26 24.76 4.92
C ASN A 152 -0.96 24.88 4.11
N CYS A 153 -0.69 23.95 3.19
CA CYS A 153 0.51 23.95 2.36
C CYS A 153 0.29 24.83 1.13
N GLU A 154 1.18 25.79 0.89
CA GLU A 154 1.02 26.76 -0.21
C GLU A 154 1.04 26.11 -1.59
N TRP A 155 1.76 25.00 -1.74
CA TRP A 155 2.00 24.31 -3.01
C TRP A 155 0.91 23.31 -3.40
N ALA A 156 0.15 22.77 -2.44
CA ALA A 156 -0.73 21.62 -2.64
C ALA A 156 -2.14 22.00 -3.12
N CYS A 157 -2.66 21.26 -4.09
CA CYS A 157 -4.05 21.36 -4.54
C CYS A 157 -4.93 20.46 -3.67
N TRP A 158 -5.38 21.00 -2.54
CA TRP A 158 -6.20 20.26 -1.59
C TRP A 158 -7.28 21.14 -0.96
N ALA A 159 -8.53 20.68 -0.95
CA ALA A 159 -9.62 21.27 -0.19
C ALA A 159 -10.59 20.19 0.30
N ARG A 160 -11.25 20.45 1.43
CA ARG A 160 -12.11 19.47 2.14
C ARG A 160 -13.41 19.12 1.41
N ASN A 161 -13.87 19.98 0.51
CA ASN A 161 -15.18 19.89 -0.14
C ASN A 161 -15.08 19.60 -1.65
N VAL A 162 -13.93 19.07 -2.08
CA VAL A 162 -13.67 18.65 -3.46
C VAL A 162 -12.76 17.42 -3.46
N VAL A 163 -12.85 16.61 -4.51
CA VAL A 163 -11.93 15.49 -4.74
C VAL A 163 -10.49 16.01 -4.73
N SER A 164 -9.68 15.53 -3.78
CA SER A 164 -8.32 16.02 -3.53
C SER A 164 -7.40 14.87 -3.13
N SER A 165 -6.14 14.94 -3.53
CA SER A 165 -5.14 13.89 -3.28
C SER A 165 -4.26 14.16 -2.07
N CYS A 166 -4.20 13.19 -1.16
CA CYS A 166 -3.24 13.08 -0.06
C CYS A 166 -3.34 11.63 0.44
N ARG A 167 -2.64 10.72 -0.23
CA ARG A 167 -2.84 9.27 -0.10
C ARG A 167 -1.56 8.47 -0.27
N ASP A 168 -1.69 7.15 -0.15
CA ASP A 168 -0.64 6.16 -0.40
C ASP A 168 0.61 6.40 0.46
N PRO A 169 0.45 6.43 1.80
CA PRO A 169 1.55 6.69 2.70
C PRO A 169 2.61 5.58 2.62
N HIS A 170 3.89 5.96 2.58
CA HIS A 170 5.03 5.07 2.85
C HIS A 170 5.99 5.76 3.80
N VAL A 171 6.42 5.09 4.87
CA VAL A 171 7.34 5.68 5.85
C VAL A 171 8.72 5.03 5.77
N PHE A 172 9.72 5.83 5.42
CA PHE A 172 11.12 5.46 5.51
C PHE A 172 11.75 6.10 6.75
N THR A 173 12.34 5.28 7.63
CA THR A 173 12.99 5.77 8.85
C THR A 173 14.50 5.76 8.69
N GLU A 174 15.14 6.90 8.96
CA GLU A 174 16.58 7.06 8.90
C GLU A 174 17.07 8.09 9.92
N ASN A 175 18.18 7.81 10.61
CA ASN A 175 18.78 8.72 11.58
C ASN A 175 17.80 9.20 12.69
N GLY A 176 16.89 8.33 13.12
CA GLY A 176 15.88 8.64 14.13
C GLY A 176 14.73 9.52 13.63
N LYS A 177 14.66 9.79 12.32
CA LYS A 177 13.66 10.62 11.68
C LYS A 177 12.82 9.81 10.68
N MET A 178 11.52 10.02 10.73
CA MET A 178 10.55 9.39 9.84
C MET A 178 10.29 10.30 8.64
N HIS A 179 10.29 9.71 7.45
CA HIS A 179 10.06 10.34 6.16
C HIS A 179 8.81 9.70 5.53
N LEU A 180 7.68 10.40 5.63
CA LEU A 180 6.41 9.97 5.05
C LEU A 180 6.31 10.48 3.62
N TYR A 181 6.43 9.57 2.67
CA TYR A 181 6.17 9.79 1.26
C TYR A 181 4.68 9.57 0.98
N TYR A 182 4.08 10.42 0.15
CA TYR A 182 2.66 10.33 -0.18
C TYR A 182 2.33 10.96 -1.52
N THR A 183 1.26 10.49 -2.15
CA THR A 183 0.73 11.02 -3.40
C THR A 183 -0.09 12.29 -3.16
N ALA A 184 0.22 13.35 -3.91
CA ALA A 184 -0.50 14.61 -3.91
C ALA A 184 -0.57 15.24 -5.32
N VAL A 185 -1.27 16.37 -5.44
CA VAL A 185 -1.32 17.18 -6.66
C VAL A 185 -0.89 18.60 -6.31
N LYS A 186 -0.03 19.21 -7.13
CA LYS A 186 0.36 20.62 -6.99
C LYS A 186 -0.75 21.55 -7.46
N LYS A 187 -0.84 22.78 -6.94
CA LYS A 187 -1.76 23.83 -7.44
C LYS A 187 -1.52 24.17 -8.92
N THR A 188 -0.31 23.93 -9.41
CA THR A 188 0.09 24.09 -10.81
C THR A 188 -0.35 22.92 -11.70
N GLY A 189 -0.96 21.87 -11.15
CA GLY A 189 -1.63 20.78 -11.86
C GLY A 189 -0.83 19.48 -11.98
N GLU A 190 0.46 19.47 -11.62
CA GLU A 190 1.28 18.26 -11.68
C GLU A 190 0.88 17.25 -10.59
N THR A 191 0.90 15.97 -10.94
CA THR A 191 0.85 14.88 -9.96
C THR A 191 2.23 14.74 -9.32
N CYS A 192 2.28 14.50 -8.02
CA CYS A 192 3.55 14.49 -7.27
C CYS A 192 3.58 13.43 -6.16
N ILE A 193 4.78 12.97 -5.85
CA ILE A 193 5.09 12.35 -4.57
C ILE A 193 5.69 13.46 -3.71
N ALA A 194 5.10 13.67 -2.55
CA ALA A 194 5.50 14.66 -1.57
C ALA A 194 6.05 13.99 -0.32
N LEU A 195 6.71 14.79 0.53
CA LEU A 195 7.37 14.34 1.74
C LEU A 195 6.89 15.16 2.93
N ALA A 196 6.55 14.46 4.01
CA ALA A 196 6.45 15.04 5.34
C ALA A 196 7.44 14.33 6.28
N THR A 197 7.94 15.02 7.30
CA THR A 197 8.88 14.42 8.24
C THR A 197 8.49 14.61 9.70
N SER A 198 8.84 13.63 10.54
CA SER A 198 8.58 13.67 11.97
C SER A 198 9.71 12.99 12.75
N GLU A 199 9.97 13.46 13.96
CA GLU A 199 10.91 12.83 14.90
C GLU A 199 10.19 12.03 16.00
N ASP A 200 8.86 12.20 16.12
CA ASP A 200 8.09 11.70 17.26
C ASP A 200 6.75 11.02 16.90
N LEU A 201 6.45 10.83 15.61
CA LEU A 201 5.18 10.35 15.02
C LEU A 201 4.01 11.34 15.07
N TYR A 202 4.04 12.36 15.93
CA TYR A 202 2.87 13.20 16.19
C TYR A 202 2.98 14.56 15.51
N ASN A 203 4.20 15.09 15.41
CA ASN A 203 4.48 16.39 14.82
C ASN A 203 5.10 16.20 13.43
N TRP A 204 4.31 16.46 12.39
CA TRP A 204 4.71 16.32 11.00
C TRP A 204 4.99 17.68 10.36
N LYS A 205 6.18 17.82 9.79
CA LYS A 205 6.60 18.99 9.00
C LYS A 205 6.51 18.67 7.52
N ASP A 206 5.76 19.48 6.78
CA ASP A 206 5.75 19.43 5.31
C ASP A 206 7.14 19.79 4.74
N GLU A 207 7.62 18.99 3.80
CA GLU A 207 8.86 19.22 3.05
C GLU A 207 8.58 19.43 1.55
N GLY A 208 7.32 19.38 1.12
CA GLY A 208 6.89 19.64 -0.25
C GLY A 208 7.04 18.45 -1.20
N ALA A 209 6.85 18.73 -2.50
CA ALA A 209 6.98 17.72 -3.56
C ALA A 209 8.46 17.35 -3.79
N VAL A 210 8.76 16.06 -3.72
CA VAL A 210 10.11 15.51 -3.96
C VAL A 210 10.26 14.90 -5.36
N PHE A 211 9.13 14.57 -6.00
CA PHE A 211 9.04 14.07 -7.36
C PHE A 211 7.72 14.54 -7.98
N TYR A 212 7.71 14.98 -9.25
CA TYR A 212 6.47 15.36 -9.92
C TYR A 212 6.52 15.20 -11.43
N LEU A 213 5.37 14.89 -12.03
CA LEU A 213 5.20 14.80 -13.48
C LEU A 213 4.05 15.71 -13.91
N LYS A 214 4.26 16.43 -15.01
CA LYS A 214 3.19 17.17 -15.67
C LYS A 214 2.35 16.20 -16.48
N LEU A 215 1.07 16.08 -16.13
CA LEU A 215 0.11 15.34 -16.94
C LEU A 215 -0.58 16.30 -17.90
N ASP A 216 -0.85 15.86 -19.12
CA ASP A 216 -1.50 16.67 -20.17
C ASP A 216 -3.03 16.85 -19.95
N TYR A 217 -3.52 16.84 -18.71
CA TYR A 217 -4.95 16.93 -18.39
C TYR A 217 -5.34 18.20 -17.64
N GLY A 218 -6.46 18.80 -18.05
CA GLY A 218 -7.11 19.90 -17.33
C GLY A 218 -7.75 19.40 -16.03
N MET A 219 -7.22 19.85 -14.89
CA MET A 219 -7.76 19.85 -13.51
C MET A 219 -9.05 19.06 -13.22
N LYS A 220 -9.06 17.74 -13.44
CA LYS A 220 -9.98 16.84 -12.73
C LYS A 220 -9.14 15.75 -12.10
N VAL A 221 -9.05 15.78 -10.77
CA VAL A 221 -8.44 14.73 -9.94
C VAL A 221 -9.31 13.49 -10.10
N VAL A 222 -9.02 12.68 -11.12
CA VAL A 222 -9.68 11.39 -11.34
C VAL A 222 -8.60 10.33 -11.14
N PRO A 223 -8.76 9.40 -10.18
CA PRO A 223 -7.87 8.24 -10.07
C PRO A 223 -7.79 7.54 -11.42
N GLY A 224 -6.58 7.23 -11.88
CA GLY A 224 -6.40 6.61 -13.18
C GLY A 224 -4.95 6.22 -13.45
N PRO A 225 -4.70 5.33 -14.42
CA PRO A 225 -3.42 4.64 -14.64
C PRO A 225 -2.26 5.54 -15.08
N ARG A 226 -2.50 6.85 -15.18
CA ARG A 226 -1.55 7.89 -15.56
C ARG A 226 -1.14 8.79 -14.39
N HIS A 227 -1.75 8.64 -13.21
CA HIS A 227 -1.24 9.28 -12.01
C HIS A 227 -0.01 8.52 -11.51
N ILE A 228 0.90 9.24 -10.87
CA ILE A 228 1.94 8.60 -10.07
C ILE A 228 1.34 8.30 -8.70
N GLU A 229 1.51 7.07 -8.24
CA GLU A 229 0.92 6.62 -6.97
C GLU A 229 1.67 5.43 -6.36
N SER A 230 1.22 5.03 -5.17
CA SER A 230 1.76 3.87 -4.42
C SER A 230 3.29 3.91 -4.30
N SER A 231 3.81 5.04 -3.81
CA SER A 231 5.25 5.26 -3.72
C SER A 231 5.88 4.45 -2.60
N CYS A 232 7.04 3.87 -2.85
CA CYS A 232 7.83 3.14 -1.87
C CYS A 232 9.30 3.56 -1.99
N VAL A 233 9.96 3.93 -0.88
CA VAL A 233 11.33 4.46 -0.87
C VAL A 233 12.28 3.58 -0.07
N HIS A 234 13.41 3.25 -0.68
CA HIS A 234 14.48 2.46 -0.06
C HIS A 234 15.85 3.05 -0.35
N ARG A 235 16.77 2.90 0.61
CA ARG A 235 18.18 3.24 0.44
C ARG A 235 18.99 2.00 0.05
N MET A 236 19.85 2.14 -0.96
CA MET A 236 20.84 1.16 -1.38
C MET A 236 22.20 1.85 -1.55
N GLY A 237 23.16 1.52 -0.69
CA GLY A 237 24.44 2.23 -0.60
C GLY A 237 24.24 3.72 -0.25
N GLU A 238 24.74 4.59 -1.13
CA GLU A 238 24.62 6.05 -0.98
C GLU A 238 23.40 6.65 -1.70
N GLN A 239 22.61 5.82 -2.41
CA GLN A 239 21.48 6.29 -3.20
C GLN A 239 20.15 5.88 -2.58
N TYR A 240 19.14 6.72 -2.81
CA TYR A 240 17.73 6.46 -2.57
C TYR A 240 17.05 6.06 -3.87
N TYR A 241 16.16 5.08 -3.77
CA TYR A 241 15.33 4.56 -4.84
C TYR A 241 13.89 4.85 -4.47
N LEU A 242 13.22 5.65 -5.29
CA LEU A 242 11.79 5.92 -5.21
C LEU A 242 11.09 5.05 -6.25
N PHE A 243 10.38 4.02 -5.79
CA PHE A 243 9.47 3.22 -6.60
C PHE A 243 8.08 3.86 -6.60
N TYR A 244 7.35 3.73 -7.70
CA TYR A 244 5.98 4.22 -7.83
C TYR A 244 5.28 3.57 -9.03
N GLY A 245 3.95 3.48 -8.98
CA GLY A 245 3.12 3.07 -10.12
C GLY A 245 2.94 4.22 -11.11
N HIS A 246 3.17 3.98 -12.40
CA HIS A 246 2.85 4.92 -13.49
C HIS A 246 2.93 4.26 -14.88
N ASN A 247 1.98 4.59 -15.77
CA ASN A 247 1.97 4.12 -17.16
C ASN A 247 2.01 2.59 -17.27
N ALA A 248 1.08 1.91 -16.57
CA ALA A 248 0.89 0.47 -16.59
C ALA A 248 2.09 -0.36 -16.10
N GLY A 249 2.79 0.14 -15.08
CA GLY A 249 3.84 -0.63 -14.41
C GLY A 249 4.44 0.10 -13.23
N VAL A 250 5.30 -0.62 -12.51
CA VAL A 250 6.15 -0.09 -11.46
C VAL A 250 7.40 0.50 -12.09
N ARG A 251 7.73 1.72 -11.67
CA ARG A 251 8.91 2.46 -12.10
C ARG A 251 9.75 2.89 -10.91
N TYR A 252 10.99 3.27 -11.16
CA TYR A 252 11.83 3.86 -10.13
C TYR A 252 12.72 5.00 -10.62
N ASN A 253 12.93 5.97 -9.74
CA ASN A 253 13.92 7.04 -9.87
C ASN A 253 14.99 6.87 -8.78
N ARG A 254 16.22 7.29 -9.09
CA ARG A 254 17.35 7.29 -8.17
C ARG A 254 17.75 8.71 -7.80
N SER A 255 18.19 8.91 -6.56
CA SER A 255 18.76 10.17 -6.12
C SER A 255 19.78 9.97 -5.01
N ASN A 256 20.72 10.90 -4.89
CA ASN A 256 21.61 11.01 -3.72
C ASN A 256 20.96 11.85 -2.59
N ASP A 257 19.81 12.47 -2.87
CA ASP A 257 19.03 13.27 -1.91
C ASP A 257 17.59 12.73 -1.85
N GLN A 258 17.20 12.19 -0.69
CA GLN A 258 15.87 11.65 -0.44
C GLN A 258 14.74 12.69 -0.51
N LYS A 259 15.07 13.98 -0.65
CA LYS A 259 14.13 15.09 -0.85
C LYS A 259 14.02 15.55 -2.30
N CYS A 260 14.77 14.96 -3.24
CA CYS A 260 14.75 15.40 -4.63
C CYS A 260 15.01 14.23 -5.60
N PHE A 261 13.96 13.72 -6.23
CA PHE A 261 14.02 12.67 -7.26
C PHE A 261 13.77 13.22 -8.68
N GLY A 262 13.61 14.54 -8.81
CA GLY A 262 13.47 15.24 -10.09
C GLY A 262 12.05 15.22 -10.66
N ASN A 263 11.96 15.31 -11.98
CA ASN A 263 10.70 15.44 -12.72
C ASN A 263 10.72 14.71 -14.08
N ALA A 264 11.64 13.75 -14.22
CA ALA A 264 11.72 12.87 -15.38
C ALA A 264 11.14 11.50 -15.02
N GLU A 265 10.43 10.88 -15.95
CA GLU A 265 9.90 9.53 -15.76
C GLU A 265 11.04 8.53 -15.50
N GLY A 266 10.86 7.70 -14.46
CA GLY A 266 11.79 6.66 -14.07
C GLY A 266 11.78 5.42 -14.95
N GLU A 267 12.75 4.56 -14.67
CA GLU A 267 12.97 3.29 -15.35
C GLU A 267 11.89 2.27 -14.94
N MET A 268 11.35 1.51 -15.90
CA MET A 268 10.37 0.46 -15.63
C MET A 268 11.07 -0.75 -14.99
N ILE A 269 10.58 -1.20 -13.83
CA ILE A 269 11.08 -2.40 -13.15
C ILE A 269 10.09 -3.57 -13.26
N TRP A 270 8.79 -3.29 -13.34
CA TRP A 270 7.75 -4.34 -13.41
C TRP A 270 6.53 -3.88 -14.23
N SER A 271 6.42 -4.35 -15.46
CA SER A 271 5.31 -4.00 -16.36
C SER A 271 4.04 -4.81 -16.04
N GLY A 272 2.88 -4.16 -16.03
CA GLY A 272 1.58 -4.78 -15.73
C GLY A 272 1.21 -4.85 -14.25
N PHE A 273 2.06 -4.32 -13.37
CA PHE A 273 1.91 -4.36 -11.92
C PHE A 273 1.91 -2.95 -11.32
N THR A 274 1.29 -2.78 -10.15
CA THR A 274 1.33 -1.55 -9.35
C THR A 274 1.17 -1.87 -7.85
N GLY A 275 1.21 -0.88 -6.97
CA GLY A 275 1.19 -1.12 -5.52
C GLY A 275 2.43 -1.87 -5.04
N PHE A 276 3.61 -1.37 -5.41
CA PHE A 276 4.89 -2.06 -5.18
C PHE A 276 5.37 -1.89 -3.74
N GLU A 277 5.74 -3.00 -3.11
CA GLU A 277 6.33 -3.06 -1.78
C GLU A 277 7.58 -3.95 -1.78
N VAL A 278 8.58 -3.57 -0.99
CA VAL A 278 9.74 -4.44 -0.72
C VAL A 278 9.47 -5.21 0.56
N ILE A 279 9.37 -6.54 0.46
CA ILE A 279 9.07 -7.42 1.59
C ILE A 279 10.34 -7.65 2.43
N GLU A 280 11.43 -8.08 1.78
CA GLU A 280 12.69 -8.43 2.45
C GLU A 280 13.88 -8.10 1.53
N ARG A 281 15.02 -7.76 2.15
CA ARG A 281 16.26 -7.44 1.42
C ARG A 281 17.41 -8.32 1.88
N GLN A 282 18.00 -9.08 0.96
CA GLN A 282 19.24 -9.83 1.17
C GLN A 282 20.18 -9.54 0.01
N ASP A 283 20.88 -8.40 0.11
CA ASP A 283 21.68 -7.86 -0.98
C ASP A 283 22.61 -8.92 -1.63
N PRO A 284 22.67 -8.99 -2.97
CA PRO A 284 22.05 -8.05 -3.93
C PRO A 284 20.60 -8.38 -4.32
N VAL A 285 19.95 -9.35 -3.65
CA VAL A 285 18.64 -9.87 -4.09
C VAL A 285 17.52 -9.44 -3.13
N TRP A 286 16.46 -8.87 -3.68
CA TRP A 286 15.30 -8.41 -2.91
C TRP A 286 14.07 -9.25 -3.21
N LEU A 287 13.29 -9.52 -2.16
CA LEU A 287 11.94 -10.06 -2.26
C LEU A 287 10.96 -8.89 -2.29
N VAL A 288 10.12 -8.84 -3.31
CA VAL A 288 9.21 -7.73 -3.56
C VAL A 288 7.80 -8.24 -3.83
N SER A 289 6.83 -7.35 -3.76
CA SER A 289 5.45 -7.66 -4.11
C SER A 289 4.79 -6.52 -4.83
N ALA A 290 3.81 -6.84 -5.66
CA ALA A 290 2.93 -5.89 -6.32
C ALA A 290 1.62 -6.60 -6.66
N PHE A 291 0.57 -5.85 -6.97
CA PHE A 291 -0.65 -6.45 -7.52
C PHE A 291 -0.72 -6.25 -9.04
N GLU A 292 -1.16 -7.29 -9.73
CA GLU A 292 -1.33 -7.29 -11.18
C GLU A 292 -2.59 -6.48 -11.55
N MET A 293 -2.50 -5.63 -12.58
CA MET A 293 -3.53 -4.60 -12.82
C MET A 293 -4.84 -5.13 -13.41
N SER A 294 -4.84 -6.27 -14.11
CA SER A 294 -6.05 -6.79 -14.79
C SER A 294 -6.97 -7.57 -13.86
N GLU A 295 -6.40 -8.48 -13.07
CA GLU A 295 -7.10 -9.38 -12.15
C GLU A 295 -6.96 -8.94 -10.69
N GLN A 296 -6.14 -7.92 -10.39
CA GLN A 296 -5.99 -7.33 -9.06
C GLN A 296 -5.64 -8.38 -8.00
N LYS A 297 -4.63 -9.18 -8.31
CA LYS A 297 -4.08 -10.23 -7.45
C LYS A 297 -2.67 -9.88 -7.02
N LEU A 298 -2.35 -10.21 -5.78
CA LEU A 298 -1.03 -10.01 -5.20
C LEU A 298 -0.05 -11.05 -5.76
N PHE A 299 1.11 -10.59 -6.22
CA PHE A 299 2.24 -11.45 -6.61
C PHE A 299 3.47 -11.10 -5.79
N VAL A 300 4.30 -12.10 -5.58
CA VAL A 300 5.64 -11.97 -5.03
C VAL A 300 6.63 -12.13 -6.18
N GLY A 301 7.67 -11.31 -6.19
CA GLY A 301 8.72 -11.32 -7.18
C GLY A 301 10.11 -11.16 -6.57
N ILE A 302 11.12 -11.34 -7.40
CA ILE A 302 12.53 -11.21 -7.04
C ILE A 302 13.17 -10.14 -7.92
N ILE A 303 13.98 -9.26 -7.31
CA ILE A 303 14.87 -8.36 -8.03
C ILE A 303 16.31 -8.74 -7.71
N ASP A 304 17.15 -8.95 -8.73
CA ASP A 304 18.59 -9.09 -8.56
C ASP A 304 19.30 -7.80 -9.02
N TRP A 305 19.87 -7.06 -8.07
CA TRP A 305 20.55 -5.80 -8.34
C TRP A 305 21.97 -5.97 -8.91
N SER A 306 22.45 -7.20 -9.08
CA SER A 306 23.70 -7.46 -9.81
C SER A 306 23.53 -7.32 -11.33
N ASP A 307 22.29 -7.36 -11.82
CA ASP A 307 21.97 -7.17 -13.23
C ASP A 307 22.16 -5.72 -13.67
N SER A 308 22.70 -5.53 -14.88
CA SER A 308 22.87 -4.18 -15.46
C SER A 308 21.56 -3.46 -15.76
N LYS A 309 20.47 -4.21 -15.87
CA LYS A 309 19.09 -3.74 -16.09
C LYS A 309 18.14 -4.62 -15.27
N PRO A 310 18.05 -4.37 -13.96
CA PRO A 310 17.23 -5.20 -13.10
C PRO A 310 15.77 -5.12 -13.53
N VAL A 311 15.08 -6.25 -13.47
CA VAL A 311 13.63 -6.38 -13.65
C VAL A 311 13.12 -7.34 -12.60
N VAL A 312 11.83 -7.28 -12.29
CA VAL A 312 11.22 -8.26 -11.38
C VAL A 312 10.98 -9.57 -12.13
N SER A 313 11.46 -10.68 -11.57
CA SER A 313 11.10 -12.03 -11.99
C SER A 313 10.08 -12.66 -11.03
N LEU A 314 9.18 -13.49 -11.56
CA LEU A 314 8.24 -14.26 -10.75
C LEU A 314 8.88 -15.63 -10.42
N PRO A 315 9.05 -15.99 -9.14
CA PRO A 315 9.50 -17.33 -8.76
C PRO A 315 8.46 -18.38 -9.13
N GLU A 316 8.88 -19.61 -9.41
CA GLU A 316 7.96 -20.71 -9.74
C GLU A 316 7.34 -21.36 -8.50
N ASP A 317 8.09 -21.41 -7.40
CA ASP A 317 7.70 -21.98 -6.11
C ASP A 317 8.49 -21.40 -4.92
N SER A 318 8.17 -21.85 -3.71
CA SER A 318 8.76 -21.35 -2.46
C SER A 318 10.25 -21.69 -2.28
N SER A 319 10.81 -22.64 -3.05
CA SER A 319 12.22 -23.00 -2.94
C SER A 319 13.14 -21.85 -3.40
N GLU A 320 12.70 -21.06 -4.39
CA GLU A 320 13.45 -19.93 -4.93
C GLU A 320 13.53 -18.73 -3.95
N ILE A 321 12.54 -18.62 -3.07
CA ILE A 321 12.49 -17.58 -2.02
C ILE A 321 12.86 -18.10 -0.64
N SER A 322 13.23 -19.38 -0.51
CA SER A 322 13.51 -20.04 0.78
C SER A 322 14.56 -19.32 1.64
N ARG A 323 15.46 -18.54 1.02
CA ARG A 323 16.43 -17.69 1.71
C ARG A 323 15.76 -16.62 2.59
N PHE A 324 14.57 -16.14 2.21
CA PHE A 324 13.84 -15.06 2.88
C PHE A 324 12.85 -15.57 3.95
N LEU A 325 12.49 -16.86 3.91
CA LEU A 325 11.49 -17.45 4.80
C LEU A 325 12.02 -17.85 6.19
N ARG A 326 13.21 -17.37 6.57
CA ARG A 326 13.91 -17.75 7.81
C ARG A 326 13.65 -16.83 8.98
#